data_AF-E2BMQ8-F1
#
_entry.id   AF-E2BMQ8-F1
#
_cell.length_a   1.000
_cell.length_b   1.000
_cell.length_c   1.000
_cell.angle_alpha   90.00
_cell.angle_beta   90.00
_cell.angle_gamma   90.00
#
_symmetry.space_group_name_H-M   'P 1'
#
loop_
_entity.id
_entity.type
_entity.pdbx_description
1 polymer ?
#
loop_
_entity_poly.entity_id
_entity_poly.type
_entity_poly.pdbx_seq_one_letter_code
_entity_poly.pdbx_strand_id
1 'polypeptide(L)' 'IPTVKHAEGNVMVWGSFSYNGVGPLVEITGTMDAIMYRDIL' A
#
# COMPACT_ATOMS: atom_id res chain seq x y z
N ILE A 1 12.76 -16.86 -18.24
CA ILE A 1 11.38 -16.43 -18.56
C ILE A 1 11.25 -14.99 -18.08
N PRO A 2 11.06 -13.98 -18.94
CA PRO A 2 10.93 -12.61 -18.48
C PRO A 2 9.63 -12.44 -17.70
N THR A 3 9.70 -11.80 -16.53
CA THR A 3 8.52 -11.39 -15.76
C THR A 3 8.05 -10.05 -16.31
N VAL A 4 6.86 -10.04 -16.91
CA VAL A 4 6.23 -8.81 -17.43
C VAL A 4 5.12 -8.39 -16.48
N LYS A 5 5.04 -7.09 -16.18
CA LYS A 5 3.87 -6.48 -15.52
C LYS A 5 2.90 -6.03 -16.62
N HIS A 6 1.69 -6.58 -16.63
CA HIS A 6 0.63 -6.08 -17.52
C HIS A 6 0.28 -4.64 -17.14
N ALA A 7 0.03 -3.79 -18.14
CA ALA A 7 -0.28 -2.37 -17.93
C ALA A 7 -1.71 -2.11 -17.43
N GLU A 8 -2.55 -3.15 -17.39
CA GLU A 8 -3.96 -3.05 -17.00
C GLU A 8 -4.10 -2.95 -15.47
N GLY A 9 -3.86 -1.74 -14.97
CA GLY A 9 -4.17 -1.31 -13.61
C GLY A 9 -3.23 -1.84 -12.54
N ASN A 10 -3.08 -1.06 -11.47
CA ASN A 10 -2.48 -1.53 -10.23
C ASN A 10 -3.17 -0.83 -9.05
N VAL A 11 -3.10 -1.46 -7.88
CA VAL A 11 -3.54 -0.90 -6.61
C VAL A 11 -2.38 -1.03 -5.64
N MET A 12 -2.07 0.04 -4.92
CA MET A 12 -1.11 0.03 -3.82
C MET A 12 -1.85 0.18 -2.51
N VAL A 13 -1.46 -0.58 -1.49
CA VAL A 13 -2.07 -0.54 -0.16
C VAL A 13 -0.99 -0.50 0.91
N TRP A 14 -1.26 0.21 2.00
CA TRP A 14 -0.48 0.18 3.23
C TRP A 14 -1.27 -0.56 4.30
N GLY A 15 -0.61 -1.42 5.06
CA GLY A 15 -1.25 -2.16 6.15
C GLY A 15 -0.30 -2.34 7.33
N SER A 16 -0.85 -2.31 8.54
CA SER A 16 -0.12 -2.61 9.78
C SER A 16 -0.57 -3.96 10.34
N PHE A 17 0.31 -4.70 11.02
CA PHE A 17 -0.06 -5.93 11.74
C PHE A 17 0.83 -6.13 12.98
N SER A 18 0.29 -6.84 13.97
CA SER A 18 0.98 -7.18 15.22
C SER A 18 0.62 -8.60 15.67
N TYR A 19 1.24 -9.08 16.74
CA TYR A 19 0.86 -10.34 17.39
C TYR A 19 -0.64 -10.40 17.71
N ASN A 20 -1.25 -9.26 18.04
CA ASN A 20 -2.67 -9.17 18.41
C ASN A 20 -3.63 -9.11 17.20
N GLY A 21 -3.11 -9.08 15.97
CA GLY A 21 -3.93 -9.08 14.75
C GLY A 21 -3.54 -8.04 13.72
N VAL A 22 -4.37 -7.93 12.69
CA VAL A 22 -4.20 -7.01 11.55
C VAL A 22 -4.76 -5.63 11.93
N GLY A 23 -3.96 -4.60 11.67
CA GLY A 23 -4.33 -3.19 11.79
C GLY A 23 -4.99 -2.64 10.52
N PRO A 24 -5.13 -1.32 10.39
CA PRO A 24 -5.80 -0.70 9.25
C PRO A 24 -5.13 -1.04 7.92
N LEU A 25 -5.94 -1.29 6.88
CA LEU A 25 -5.50 -1.41 5.50
C LEU A 25 -6.00 -0.18 4.72
N VAL A 26 -5.07 0.59 4.17
CA VAL A 26 -5.32 1.88 3.52
C VAL A 26 -4.91 1.79 2.05
N GLU A 27 -5.79 2.20 1.14
CA GLU A 27 -5.46 2.34 -0.27
C GLU A 27 -4.58 3.57 -0.50
N ILE A 28 -3.50 3.40 -1.26
CA ILE A 28 -2.57 4.47 -1.64
C ILE A 28 -2.86 4.86 -3.08
N THR A 29 -3.43 6.05 -3.25
CA THR A 29 -3.65 6.66 -4.56
C THR A 29 -2.36 7.35 -5.03
N GLY A 30 -1.71 6.81 -6.05
CA GLY A 30 -0.46 7.37 -6.59
C GLY A 30 0.77 6.99 -5.77
N THR A 31 1.75 7.88 -5.67
CA THR A 31 2.99 7.66 -4.91
C THR A 31 2.82 8.19 -3.49
N MET A 32 3.05 7.35 -2.49
CA MET A 32 3.02 7.77 -1.08
C MET A 32 4.09 8.85 -0.83
N ASP A 33 3.66 9.99 -0.31
CA ASP A 33 4.55 11.03 0.20
C ASP A 33 4.63 11.02 1.74
N ALA A 34 5.49 11.88 2.29
CA ALA A 34 5.68 11.95 3.74
C ALA A 34 4.45 12.47 4.49
N ILE A 35 3.60 13.27 3.84
CA ILE A 35 2.37 13.82 4.44
C ILE A 35 1.34 12.69 4.55
N MET A 36 1.09 11.98 3.45
CA MET A 36 0.25 10.78 3.40
C MET A 36 0.69 9.73 4.42
N TYR A 37 2.00 9.47 4.51
CA TYR A 37 2.52 8.52 5.49
C TYR A 37 2.24 8.97 6.93
N ARG A 38 2.41 10.27 7.22
CA ARG A 38 2.11 10.82 8.55
C ARG A 38 0.62 10.81 8.86
N ASP A 39 -0.25 11.00 7.87
CA ASP A 39 -1.70 10.99 8.06
C ASP A 39 -2.27 9.57 8.29
N ILE A 40 -1.52 8.53 7.89
CA ILE A 40 -1.86 7.12 8.10
C ILE A 40 -1.45 6.61 9.50
N LEU A 41 -0.44 7.23 10.12
CA LEU A 41 0.07 6.89 11.45
C LEU A 41 -0.81 7.47 12.57
#